data_AF-A0A2V7MYY9-F1
#
_entry.id   AF-A0A2V7MYY9-F1
#
_cell.length_a   1.000
_cell.length_b   1.000
_cell.length_c   1.000
_cell.angle_alpha   90.00
_cell.angle_beta   90.00
_cell.angle_gamma   90.00
#
_symmetry.space_group_name_H-M   'P 1'
#
loop_
_entity.id
_entity.type
_entity.pdbx_description
1 polymer ?
#
loop_
_entity_poly.entity_id
_entity_poly.type
_entity_poly.pdbx_seq_one_letter_code
_entity_poly.pdbx_strand_id
1 'polypeptide(L)'
;MVCASLAILAASAAPPAPAPAIPSPPLIDYHQHLFSPDLAKLIGVDPIDAGKLIALLDSAGIRRALVLSVAYSWSNPSRNIENDYEHVKAENDWVSAQVARYPDRLRGFCSVNPLRDYALAEIDRCAGDPQLKNGLKLHIGNSAVDYHRTPDLAKLRAVFRAANQKHMAIVIHMHASVSRHLPYGREEARIFFDSILPEARDVPVQIAHLAGAGGYDSTTDAALSVFVDAVTRHDPRVRRLWFDVATVSRNATVDDLRLLALRIRQLGPERVLFGSDAPTGGNLAPRESWVDFLKVPLTQAEFQTIASNVAPYMQ
;
A
#
# COMPACT_ATOMS: atom_id res chain seq x y z
N MET A 1 -48.80 2.75 69.06
CA MET A 1 -47.58 2.04 68.63
C MET A 1 -47.82 1.51 67.22
N VAL A 2 -47.26 2.16 66.21
CA VAL A 2 -47.21 1.64 64.83
C VAL A 2 -45.73 1.64 64.45
N CYS A 3 -45.15 0.45 64.29
CA CYS A 3 -43.77 0.27 63.84
C CYS A 3 -43.72 0.45 62.32
N ALA A 4 -43.04 1.51 61.86
CA ALA A 4 -42.70 1.68 60.45
C ALA A 4 -41.35 1.01 60.19
N SER A 5 -41.35 -0.05 59.38
CA SER A 5 -40.12 -0.69 58.89
C SER A 5 -39.58 0.08 57.69
N LEU A 6 -38.44 0.75 57.86
CA LEU A 6 -37.67 1.32 56.74
C LEU A 6 -36.97 0.18 55.98
N ALA A 7 -37.34 -0.01 54.71
CA ALA A 7 -36.58 -0.82 53.79
C ALA A 7 -35.46 0.03 53.16
N ILE A 8 -34.20 -0.33 53.43
CA ILE A 8 -33.02 0.29 52.80
C ILE A 8 -32.84 -0.37 51.43
N LEU A 9 -33.14 0.36 50.35
CA LEU A 9 -32.72 -0.05 49.00
C LEU A 9 -31.21 0.15 48.87
N ALA A 10 -30.47 -0.95 48.80
CA ALA A 10 -29.08 -0.93 48.37
C ALA A 10 -29.04 -0.65 46.87
N ALA A 11 -28.55 0.52 46.47
CA ALA A 11 -28.27 0.84 45.07
C ALA A 11 -27.11 -0.03 44.58
N SER A 12 -27.39 -1.01 43.72
CA SER A 12 -26.36 -1.78 43.02
C SER A 12 -25.67 -0.86 42.02
N ALA A 13 -24.42 -0.50 42.27
CA ALA A 13 -23.60 0.18 41.27
C ALA A 13 -23.45 -0.73 40.05
N ALA A 14 -23.82 -0.21 38.87
CA ALA A 14 -23.57 -0.91 37.61
C ALA A 14 -22.06 -1.16 37.43
N PRO A 15 -21.64 -2.32 36.90
CA PRO A 15 -20.23 -2.59 36.67
C PRO A 15 -19.65 -1.54 35.70
N PRO A 16 -18.38 -1.14 35.88
CA PRO A 16 -17.72 -0.22 34.98
C PRO A 16 -17.77 -0.77 33.55
N ALA A 17 -18.05 0.10 32.58
CA ALA A 17 -18.00 -0.27 31.17
C ALA A 17 -16.62 -0.86 30.85
N PRO A 18 -16.53 -1.97 30.10
CA PRO A 18 -15.26 -2.54 29.71
C PRO A 18 -14.42 -1.46 29.00
N ALA A 19 -13.14 -1.36 29.37
CA ALA A 19 -12.21 -0.48 28.67
C ALA A 19 -12.27 -0.81 27.17
N PRO A 20 -12.25 0.19 26.26
CA PRO A 20 -12.31 -0.06 24.84
C PRO A 20 -11.17 -1.01 24.46
N ALA A 21 -11.54 -2.18 23.93
CA ALA A 21 -10.57 -3.18 23.52
C ALA A 21 -9.72 -2.61 22.37
N ILE A 22 -8.40 -2.76 22.46
CA ILE A 22 -7.49 -2.37 21.38
C ILE A 22 -7.92 -3.16 20.12
N PRO A 23 -8.09 -2.50 18.95
CA PRO A 23 -8.40 -3.19 17.70
C PRO A 23 -7.45 -4.38 17.46
N SER A 24 -7.99 -5.50 16.98
CA SER A 24 -7.17 -6.67 16.67
C SER A 24 -6.14 -6.33 15.58
N PRO A 25 -4.97 -6.99 15.57
CA PRO A 25 -4.01 -6.80 14.49
C PRO A 25 -4.64 -7.05 13.10
N PRO A 26 -4.15 -6.36 12.06
CA PRO A 26 -4.59 -6.58 10.68
C PRO A 26 -4.44 -8.03 10.25
N LEU A 27 -5.41 -8.56 9.50
CA LEU A 27 -5.33 -9.91 8.93
C LEU A 27 -4.20 -10.03 7.91
N ILE A 28 -3.98 -8.96 7.15
CA ILE A 28 -3.04 -8.87 6.04
C ILE A 28 -2.30 -7.54 6.12
N ASP A 29 -0.98 -7.58 5.89
CA ASP A 29 -0.19 -6.41 5.57
C ASP A 29 -0.06 -6.27 4.05
N TYR A 30 -0.65 -5.23 3.47
CA TYR A 30 -0.73 -5.05 2.02
C TYR A 30 0.45 -4.32 1.39
N HIS A 31 1.47 -3.98 2.20
CA HIS A 31 2.61 -3.21 1.71
C HIS A 31 3.88 -3.69 2.39
N GLN A 32 4.44 -4.79 1.89
CA GLN A 32 5.74 -5.28 2.33
C GLN A 32 6.74 -5.36 1.18
N HIS A 33 8.00 -5.25 1.54
CA HIS A 33 9.12 -5.35 0.63
C HIS A 33 10.11 -6.39 1.15
N LEU A 34 10.66 -7.17 0.22
CA LEU A 34 11.87 -7.94 0.45
C LEU A 34 13.01 -7.24 -0.29
N PHE A 35 14.23 -7.42 0.20
CA PHE A 35 15.43 -6.85 -0.41
C PHE A 35 16.45 -7.97 -0.54
N SER A 36 16.75 -8.37 -1.79
CA SER A 36 17.85 -9.29 -2.03
C SER A 36 19.17 -8.69 -1.51
N PRO A 37 20.17 -9.52 -1.15
CA PRO A 37 21.47 -8.99 -0.69
C PRO A 37 22.10 -7.98 -1.67
N ASP A 38 21.99 -8.23 -2.97
CA ASP A 38 22.56 -7.35 -4.00
C ASP A 38 21.80 -6.03 -4.09
N LEU A 39 20.47 -6.07 -4.09
CA LEU A 39 19.67 -4.85 -4.11
C LEU A 39 19.80 -4.05 -2.81
N ALA A 40 19.82 -4.73 -1.66
CA ALA A 40 20.00 -4.11 -0.35
C ALA A 40 21.32 -3.31 -0.31
N LYS A 41 22.40 -3.92 -0.82
CA LYS A 41 23.69 -3.24 -1.00
C LYS A 41 23.59 -2.05 -1.96
N LEU A 42 22.90 -2.18 -3.09
CA LEU A 42 22.74 -1.10 -4.08
C LEU A 42 22.06 0.13 -3.49
N ILE A 43 21.03 -0.06 -2.65
CA ILE A 43 20.21 1.03 -2.14
C ILE A 43 20.57 1.44 -0.70
N GLY A 44 21.58 0.80 -0.10
CA GLY A 44 22.13 1.16 1.21
C GLY A 44 21.22 0.79 2.37
N VAL A 45 20.60 -0.39 2.34
CA VAL A 45 19.71 -0.90 3.39
C VAL A 45 20.11 -2.30 3.82
N ASP A 46 19.56 -2.76 4.94
CA ASP A 46 19.72 -4.15 5.35
C ASP A 46 18.87 -5.08 4.48
N PRO A 47 19.37 -6.28 4.14
CA PRO A 47 18.57 -7.29 3.46
C PRO A 47 17.37 -7.72 4.33
N ILE A 48 16.26 -7.99 3.66
CA ILE A 48 15.05 -8.55 4.28
C ILE A 48 14.60 -9.69 3.37
N ASP A 49 14.78 -10.92 3.85
CA ASP A 49 14.29 -12.13 3.18
C ASP A 49 12.92 -12.55 3.76
N ALA A 50 12.31 -13.59 3.17
CA ALA A 50 11.01 -14.05 3.62
C ALA A 50 11.03 -14.54 5.09
N GLY A 51 12.13 -15.15 5.55
CA GLY A 51 12.24 -15.61 6.94
C GLY A 51 12.18 -14.44 7.93
N LYS A 52 12.93 -13.37 7.65
CA LYS A 52 12.89 -12.13 8.45
C LYS A 52 11.50 -11.50 8.43
N LEU A 53 10.86 -11.41 7.26
CA LEU A 53 9.51 -10.87 7.15
C LEU A 53 8.50 -11.71 7.96
N ILE A 54 8.53 -13.03 7.86
CA ILE A 54 7.63 -13.91 8.62
C ILE A 54 7.79 -13.71 10.13
N ALA A 55 9.02 -13.62 10.64
CA ALA A 55 9.26 -13.34 12.06
C ALA A 55 8.65 -11.99 12.50
N LEU A 56 8.74 -10.96 11.66
CA LEU A 56 8.13 -9.66 11.92
C LEU A 56 6.60 -9.74 11.92
N LEU A 57 5.99 -10.44 10.95
CA LEU A 57 4.55 -10.66 10.89
C LEU A 57 4.03 -11.46 12.09
N ASP A 58 4.73 -12.51 12.48
CA ASP A 58 4.40 -13.34 13.65
C ASP A 58 4.44 -12.51 14.93
N SER A 59 5.46 -11.66 15.07
CA SER A 59 5.53 -10.71 16.18
C SER A 59 4.35 -9.73 16.18
N ALA A 60 3.86 -9.31 15.01
CA ALA A 60 2.72 -8.40 14.90
C ALA A 60 1.36 -9.10 15.06
N GLY A 61 1.32 -10.43 15.06
CA GLY A 61 0.07 -11.19 14.99
C GLY A 61 -0.61 -11.10 13.61
N ILE A 62 0.12 -10.72 12.55
CA ILE A 62 -0.41 -10.56 11.19
C ILE A 62 -0.23 -11.87 10.42
N ARG A 63 -1.33 -12.39 9.86
CA ARG A 63 -1.32 -13.72 9.24
C ARG A 63 -0.73 -13.72 7.84
N ARG A 64 -0.96 -12.70 7.01
CA ARG A 64 -0.48 -12.74 5.62
C ARG A 64 0.14 -11.40 5.21
N ALA A 65 0.94 -11.41 4.16
CA ALA A 65 1.45 -10.18 3.57
C ALA A 65 1.46 -10.23 2.04
N LEU A 66 1.26 -9.05 1.45
CA LEU A 66 1.56 -8.79 0.05
C LEU A 66 3.01 -8.31 -0.07
N VAL A 67 3.84 -9.10 -0.74
CA VAL A 67 5.23 -8.77 -1.05
C VAL A 67 5.28 -8.07 -2.40
N LEU A 68 5.66 -6.80 -2.37
CA LEU A 68 5.81 -5.97 -3.54
C LEU A 68 7.30 -5.98 -3.93
N SER A 69 7.62 -6.60 -5.07
CA SER A 69 8.99 -6.56 -5.59
C SER A 69 9.45 -5.10 -5.79
N VAL A 70 10.74 -4.87 -5.57
CA VAL A 70 11.42 -3.58 -5.71
C VAL A 70 12.37 -3.56 -6.90
N ALA A 71 12.23 -4.52 -7.83
CA ALA A 71 13.07 -4.69 -9.02
C ALA A 71 13.20 -3.42 -9.89
N TYR A 72 12.19 -2.53 -9.89
CA TYR A 72 12.25 -1.24 -10.60
C TYR A 72 13.45 -0.38 -10.16
N SER A 73 14.00 -0.64 -8.97
CA SER A 73 15.10 0.11 -8.37
C SER A 73 16.41 -0.04 -9.16
N TRP A 74 16.63 -1.21 -9.79
CA TRP A 74 17.75 -1.46 -10.70
C TRP A 74 17.68 -0.56 -11.93
N SER A 75 16.47 -0.28 -12.39
CA SER A 75 16.19 0.58 -13.55
C SER A 75 15.98 2.05 -13.19
N ASN A 76 16.29 2.49 -11.97
CA ASN A 76 16.21 3.90 -11.61
C ASN A 76 17.27 4.70 -12.39
N PRO A 77 16.88 5.73 -13.17
CA PRO A 77 17.81 6.43 -14.06
C PRO A 77 18.91 7.20 -13.32
N SER A 78 18.77 7.49 -12.03
CA SER A 78 19.83 8.12 -11.24
C SER A 78 21.00 7.18 -10.92
N ARG A 79 20.88 5.86 -11.14
CA ARG A 79 21.91 4.87 -10.81
C ARG A 79 22.81 4.47 -11.98
N ASN A 80 22.38 4.68 -13.23
CA ASN A 80 23.13 4.32 -14.44
C ASN A 80 23.67 2.88 -14.45
N ILE A 81 22.82 1.90 -14.12
CA ILE A 81 23.19 0.47 -14.13
C ILE A 81 23.22 -0.04 -15.57
N GLU A 82 24.38 -0.55 -16.00
CA GLU A 82 24.51 -1.27 -17.27
C GLU A 82 23.75 -2.60 -17.20
N ASN A 83 23.10 -2.98 -18.30
CA ASN A 83 22.34 -4.22 -18.39
C ASN A 83 21.32 -4.40 -17.25
N ASP A 84 20.62 -3.31 -16.90
CA ASP A 84 19.68 -3.27 -15.77
C ASP A 84 18.60 -4.36 -15.84
N TYR A 85 18.22 -4.83 -17.04
CA TYR A 85 17.20 -5.86 -17.20
C TYR A 85 17.58 -7.21 -16.57
N GLU A 86 18.84 -7.64 -16.64
CA GLU A 86 19.26 -8.89 -15.99
C GLU A 86 19.11 -8.79 -14.47
N HIS A 87 19.40 -7.63 -13.90
CA HIS A 87 19.18 -7.38 -12.48
C HIS A 87 17.69 -7.30 -12.11
N VAL A 88 16.85 -6.70 -12.96
CA VAL A 88 15.39 -6.70 -12.77
C VAL A 88 14.85 -8.12 -12.74
N LYS A 89 15.24 -8.98 -13.70
CA LYS A 89 14.83 -10.39 -13.73
C LYS A 89 15.30 -11.13 -12.48
N ALA A 90 16.58 -10.98 -12.14
CA ALA A 90 17.16 -11.64 -10.97
C ALA A 90 16.46 -11.24 -9.66
N GLU A 91 16.09 -9.95 -9.51
CA GLU A 91 15.35 -9.49 -8.33
C GLU A 91 13.93 -10.06 -8.27
N ASN A 92 13.19 -10.04 -9.39
CA ASN A 92 11.86 -10.65 -9.45
C ASN A 92 11.94 -12.17 -9.19
N ASP A 93 12.91 -12.87 -9.76
CA ASP A 93 13.11 -14.32 -9.56
C ASP A 93 13.44 -14.63 -8.10
N TRP A 94 14.27 -13.79 -7.48
CA TRP A 94 14.59 -13.91 -6.08
C TRP A 94 13.34 -13.70 -5.21
N VAL A 95 12.52 -12.67 -5.47
CA VAL A 95 11.25 -12.45 -4.76
C VAL A 95 10.29 -13.63 -4.95
N SER A 96 10.17 -14.17 -6.16
CA SER A 96 9.37 -15.38 -6.45
C SER A 96 9.83 -16.55 -5.58
N ALA A 97 11.13 -16.84 -5.56
CA ALA A 97 11.70 -17.91 -4.74
C ALA A 97 11.49 -17.67 -3.23
N GLN A 98 11.55 -16.43 -2.76
CA GLN A 98 11.27 -16.08 -1.37
C GLN A 98 9.81 -16.30 -0.99
N VAL A 99 8.87 -15.87 -1.83
CA VAL A 99 7.42 -16.06 -1.62
C VAL A 99 7.06 -17.54 -1.64
N ALA A 100 7.68 -18.32 -2.54
CA ALA A 100 7.47 -19.77 -2.65
C ALA A 100 7.84 -20.55 -1.37
N ARG A 101 8.64 -19.99 -0.47
CA ARG A 101 8.97 -20.60 0.84
C ARG A 101 7.78 -20.58 1.81
N TYR A 102 6.83 -19.65 1.62
CA TYR A 102 5.69 -19.45 2.51
C TYR A 102 4.39 -19.11 1.73
N PRO A 103 3.94 -19.96 0.79
CA PRO A 103 2.88 -19.63 -0.16
C PRO A 103 1.51 -19.38 0.49
N ASP A 104 1.26 -19.94 1.69
CA ASP A 104 0.02 -19.71 2.45
C ASP A 104 0.05 -18.39 3.24
N ARG A 105 1.23 -17.79 3.41
CA ARG A 105 1.47 -16.57 4.18
C ARG A 105 1.75 -15.36 3.30
N LEU A 106 2.44 -15.57 2.16
CA LEU A 106 2.94 -14.50 1.31
C LEU A 106 2.36 -14.61 -0.09
N ARG A 107 2.04 -13.47 -0.70
CA ARG A 107 1.72 -13.35 -2.13
C ARG A 107 2.64 -12.31 -2.75
N GLY A 108 3.22 -12.61 -3.91
CA GLY A 108 4.21 -11.75 -4.57
C GLY A 108 3.62 -10.97 -5.75
N PHE A 109 3.99 -9.70 -5.88
CA PHE A 109 3.77 -8.89 -7.09
C PHE A 109 5.11 -8.59 -7.76
N CYS A 110 5.15 -8.79 -9.07
CA CYS A 110 6.29 -8.44 -9.92
C CYS A 110 6.48 -6.93 -9.98
N SER A 111 7.70 -6.47 -10.28
CA SER A 111 7.99 -5.05 -10.43
C SER A 111 8.81 -4.78 -11.68
N VAL A 112 8.54 -3.65 -12.33
CA VAL A 112 9.32 -3.15 -13.45
C VAL A 112 9.24 -1.63 -13.52
N ASN A 113 10.27 -0.98 -14.08
CA ASN A 113 10.16 0.43 -14.46
C ASN A 113 9.36 0.51 -15.79
N PRO A 114 8.18 1.17 -15.82
CA PRO A 114 7.32 1.22 -16.99
C PRO A 114 7.93 1.96 -18.19
N LEU A 115 8.99 2.77 -17.99
CA LEU A 115 9.65 3.50 -19.07
C LEU A 115 10.65 2.65 -19.87
N ARG A 116 11.01 1.46 -19.39
CA ARG A 116 11.98 0.58 -20.05
C ARG A 116 11.35 -0.15 -21.22
N ASP A 117 12.11 -0.35 -22.28
CA ASP A 117 11.58 -0.98 -23.50
C ASP A 117 11.27 -2.47 -23.30
N TYR A 118 11.92 -3.12 -22.33
CA TYR A 118 11.62 -4.49 -21.89
C TYR A 118 10.45 -4.58 -20.90
N ALA A 119 9.80 -3.48 -20.51
CA ALA A 119 8.80 -3.50 -19.43
C ALA A 119 7.64 -4.47 -19.71
N LEU A 120 7.12 -4.49 -20.95
CA LEU A 120 6.05 -5.40 -21.33
C LEU A 120 6.52 -6.86 -21.36
N ALA A 121 7.76 -7.11 -21.81
CA ALA A 121 8.34 -8.45 -21.84
C ALA A 121 8.53 -9.01 -20.41
N GLU A 122 8.94 -8.18 -19.45
CA GLU A 122 9.05 -8.61 -18.06
C GLU A 122 7.68 -8.89 -17.44
N ILE A 123 6.67 -8.08 -17.76
CA ILE A 123 5.28 -8.34 -17.33
C ILE A 123 4.78 -9.66 -17.92
N ASP A 124 5.06 -9.95 -19.19
CA ASP A 124 4.75 -11.24 -19.82
C ASP A 124 5.42 -12.41 -19.07
N ARG A 125 6.70 -12.26 -18.73
CA ARG A 125 7.48 -13.28 -18.00
C ARG A 125 6.91 -13.51 -16.60
N CYS A 126 6.67 -12.45 -15.84
CA CYS A 126 6.08 -12.50 -14.50
C CYS A 126 4.67 -13.10 -14.48
N ALA A 127 3.87 -12.90 -15.53
CA ALA A 127 2.55 -13.54 -15.62
C ALA A 127 2.62 -15.06 -15.84
N GLY A 128 3.76 -15.57 -16.33
CA GLY A 128 4.06 -17.00 -16.39
C GLY A 128 4.60 -17.58 -15.08
N ASP A 129 5.02 -16.74 -14.13
CA ASP A 129 5.56 -17.16 -12.84
C ASP A 129 4.43 -17.44 -11.83
N PRO A 130 4.41 -18.62 -11.18
CA PRO A 130 3.32 -19.01 -10.30
C PRO A 130 3.16 -18.12 -9.04
N GLN A 131 4.22 -17.48 -8.58
CA GLN A 131 4.22 -16.62 -7.39
C GLN A 131 3.98 -15.15 -7.72
N LEU A 132 4.34 -14.70 -8.91
CA LEU A 132 4.27 -13.29 -9.31
C LEU A 132 3.10 -12.92 -10.22
N LYS A 133 2.44 -13.90 -10.85
CA LYS A 133 1.30 -13.69 -11.77
C LYS A 133 0.10 -12.93 -11.20
N ASN A 134 0.07 -12.68 -9.90
CA ASN A 134 -1.07 -12.08 -9.21
C ASN A 134 -1.10 -10.55 -9.34
N GLY A 135 0.02 -9.89 -9.64
CA GLY A 135 0.03 -8.44 -9.75
C GLY A 135 1.38 -7.78 -10.03
N LEU A 136 1.31 -6.46 -10.23
CA LEU A 136 2.42 -5.57 -10.49
C LEU A 136 2.56 -4.51 -9.41
N LYS A 137 3.77 -4.27 -8.92
CA LYS A 137 4.18 -3.08 -8.19
C LYS A 137 4.81 -2.09 -9.15
N LEU A 138 4.29 -0.87 -9.17
CA LEU A 138 4.83 0.25 -9.93
C LEU A 138 5.24 1.37 -8.97
N HIS A 139 6.39 1.98 -9.22
CA HIS A 139 6.86 3.12 -8.45
C HIS A 139 7.22 4.27 -9.38
N ILE A 140 6.31 5.24 -9.49
CA ILE A 140 6.39 6.34 -10.47
C ILE A 140 7.60 7.22 -10.21
N GLY A 141 7.84 7.61 -8.96
CA GLY A 141 8.99 8.44 -8.58
C GLY A 141 10.36 7.81 -8.89
N ASN A 142 10.60 6.56 -8.46
CA ASN A 142 11.85 5.85 -8.73
C ASN A 142 12.01 5.43 -10.20
N SER A 143 10.90 5.33 -10.92
CA SER A 143 10.90 5.09 -12.37
C SER A 143 11.08 6.36 -13.20
N ALA A 144 11.01 7.53 -12.54
CA ALA A 144 11.15 8.84 -13.14
C ALA A 144 10.09 9.17 -14.21
N VAL A 145 8.90 8.57 -14.09
CA VAL A 145 7.74 8.85 -14.95
C VAL A 145 7.27 10.29 -14.72
N ASP A 146 7.14 11.04 -15.79
CA ASP A 146 6.57 12.40 -15.78
C ASP A 146 5.15 12.37 -16.36
N TYR A 147 4.17 12.75 -15.54
CA TYR A 147 2.76 12.79 -15.94
C TYR A 147 2.46 13.83 -17.03
N HIS A 148 3.35 14.79 -17.27
CA HIS A 148 3.18 15.82 -18.29
C HIS A 148 3.85 15.47 -19.61
N ARG A 149 4.57 14.33 -19.68
CA ARG A 149 5.20 13.86 -20.90
C ARG A 149 4.34 12.82 -21.58
N THR A 150 3.83 13.16 -22.76
CA THR A 150 3.01 12.25 -23.58
C THR A 150 3.66 10.89 -23.83
N PRO A 151 4.98 10.79 -24.14
CA PRO A 151 5.62 9.48 -24.30
C PRO A 151 5.60 8.63 -23.02
N ASP A 152 5.76 9.24 -21.85
CA ASP A 152 5.80 8.54 -20.56
C ASP A 152 4.39 8.04 -20.20
N LEU A 153 3.36 8.87 -20.42
CA LEU A 153 1.95 8.46 -20.28
C LEU A 153 1.59 7.30 -21.21
N ALA A 154 2.08 7.31 -22.46
CA ALA A 154 1.82 6.23 -23.41
C ALA A 154 2.40 4.88 -22.93
N LYS A 155 3.64 4.89 -22.41
CA LYS A 155 4.26 3.69 -21.81
C LYS A 155 3.51 3.22 -20.57
N LEU A 156 3.11 4.13 -19.69
CA LEU A 156 2.34 3.77 -18.48
C LEU A 156 0.96 3.18 -18.83
N ARG A 157 0.25 3.74 -19.82
CA ARG A 157 -1.01 3.15 -20.34
C ARG A 157 -0.80 1.75 -20.90
N ALA A 158 0.29 1.53 -21.63
CA ALA A 158 0.61 0.21 -22.17
C ALA A 158 0.82 -0.82 -21.05
N VAL A 159 1.53 -0.44 -19.99
CA VAL A 159 1.74 -1.29 -18.80
C VAL A 159 0.42 -1.60 -18.08
N PHE A 160 -0.44 -0.60 -17.84
CA PHE A 160 -1.75 -0.82 -17.21
C PHE A 160 -2.65 -1.74 -18.06
N ARG A 161 -2.65 -1.54 -19.39
CA ARG A 161 -3.39 -2.39 -20.32
C ARG A 161 -2.89 -3.83 -20.29
N ALA A 162 -1.57 -4.03 -20.26
CA ALA A 162 -0.98 -5.37 -20.18
C ALA A 162 -1.34 -6.07 -18.87
N ALA A 163 -1.29 -5.37 -17.74
CA ALA A 163 -1.73 -5.89 -16.45
C ALA A 163 -3.21 -6.32 -16.49
N ASN A 164 -4.08 -5.48 -17.06
CA ASN A 164 -5.50 -5.79 -17.22
C ASN A 164 -5.74 -7.06 -18.05
N GLN A 165 -5.07 -7.17 -19.19
CA GLN A 165 -5.16 -8.33 -20.11
C GLN A 165 -4.69 -9.63 -19.45
N LYS A 166 -3.77 -9.52 -18.49
CA LYS A 166 -3.20 -10.67 -17.76
C LYS A 166 -3.88 -10.93 -16.42
N HIS A 167 -4.93 -10.16 -16.10
CA HIS A 167 -5.62 -10.21 -14.82
C HIS A 167 -4.70 -9.98 -13.61
N MET A 168 -3.63 -9.20 -13.80
CA MET A 168 -2.70 -8.80 -12.75
C MET A 168 -3.24 -7.55 -12.06
N ALA A 169 -3.43 -7.62 -10.74
CA ALA A 169 -3.72 -6.42 -9.95
C ALA A 169 -2.53 -5.45 -9.95
N ILE A 170 -2.76 -4.18 -9.64
CA ILE A 170 -1.69 -3.17 -9.63
C ILE A 170 -1.61 -2.53 -8.25
N VAL A 171 -0.43 -2.48 -7.65
CA VAL A 171 -0.11 -1.55 -6.55
C VAL A 171 0.78 -0.44 -7.10
N ILE A 172 0.34 0.80 -7.00
CA ILE A 172 1.06 1.96 -7.53
C ILE A 172 1.46 2.92 -6.41
N HIS A 173 2.77 3.16 -6.28
CA HIS A 173 3.29 4.35 -5.61
C HIS A 173 3.28 5.49 -6.62
N MET A 174 2.21 6.26 -6.62
CA MET A 174 1.90 7.20 -7.71
C MET A 174 2.57 8.57 -7.59
N HIS A 175 3.17 8.90 -6.44
CA HIS A 175 3.92 10.14 -6.26
C HIS A 175 5.05 10.26 -7.29
N ALA A 176 5.14 11.42 -7.95
CA ALA A 176 6.17 11.72 -8.93
C ALA A 176 7.56 11.85 -8.26
N SER A 177 8.61 11.93 -9.08
CA SER A 177 9.99 11.85 -8.58
C SER A 177 10.39 13.10 -7.80
N VAL A 178 10.57 12.95 -6.48
CA VAL A 178 11.04 14.01 -5.57
C VAL A 178 12.46 14.44 -5.94
N SER A 179 13.38 13.49 -6.15
CA SER A 179 14.79 13.80 -6.46
C SER A 179 14.98 14.50 -7.80
N ARG A 180 14.06 14.30 -8.75
CA ARG A 180 14.04 15.00 -10.04
C ARG A 180 13.16 16.25 -10.04
N HIS A 181 12.55 16.60 -8.90
CA HIS A 181 11.67 17.76 -8.76
C HIS A 181 10.53 17.77 -9.80
N LEU A 182 9.98 16.59 -10.11
CA LEU A 182 8.80 16.50 -10.98
C LEU A 182 7.57 17.01 -10.23
N PRO A 183 6.65 17.71 -10.91
CA PRO A 183 5.44 18.22 -10.28
C PRO A 183 4.58 17.06 -9.74
N TYR A 184 3.90 17.30 -8.64
CA TYR A 184 2.98 16.34 -8.04
C TYR A 184 1.88 17.03 -7.22
N GLY A 185 0.70 16.42 -7.18
CA GLY A 185 -0.46 16.91 -6.46
C GLY A 185 -1.76 16.54 -7.17
N ARG A 186 -2.75 17.45 -7.08
CA ARG A 186 -4.09 17.23 -7.63
C ARG A 186 -4.11 17.04 -9.15
N GLU A 187 -3.26 17.77 -9.87
CA GLU A 187 -3.22 17.71 -11.33
C GLU A 187 -2.72 16.35 -11.82
N GLU A 188 -1.61 15.86 -11.26
CA GLU A 188 -1.03 14.56 -11.61
C GLU A 188 -1.96 13.41 -11.22
N ALA A 189 -2.61 13.50 -10.05
CA ALA A 189 -3.62 12.52 -9.66
C ALA A 189 -4.82 12.52 -10.62
N ARG A 190 -5.21 13.69 -11.15
CA ARG A 190 -6.26 13.79 -12.17
C ARG A 190 -5.81 13.19 -13.51
N ILE A 191 -4.58 13.47 -13.96
CA ILE A 191 -4.01 12.86 -15.17
C ILE A 191 -4.02 11.34 -15.04
N PHE A 192 -3.57 10.80 -13.90
CA PHE A 192 -3.63 9.37 -13.62
C PHE A 192 -5.07 8.84 -13.69
N PHE A 193 -6.00 9.47 -12.98
CA PHE A 193 -7.39 9.02 -12.87
C PHE A 193 -8.13 9.04 -14.22
N ASP A 194 -7.89 10.06 -15.04
CA ASP A 194 -8.59 10.25 -16.32
C ASP A 194 -7.90 9.52 -17.48
N SER A 195 -6.57 9.43 -17.49
CA SER A 195 -5.81 8.93 -18.67
C SER A 195 -5.17 7.56 -18.49
N ILE A 196 -4.89 7.13 -17.25
CA ILE A 196 -4.15 5.89 -16.97
C ILE A 196 -5.07 4.81 -16.39
N LEU A 197 -5.79 5.14 -15.30
CA LEU A 197 -6.66 4.20 -14.60
C LEU A 197 -7.67 3.46 -15.50
N PRO A 198 -8.27 4.08 -16.54
CA PRO A 198 -9.22 3.38 -17.41
C PRO A 198 -8.64 2.16 -18.15
N GLU A 199 -7.31 2.07 -18.28
CA GLU A 199 -6.63 0.95 -18.92
C GLU A 199 -6.63 -0.33 -18.07
N ALA A 200 -6.95 -0.22 -16.77
CA ALA A 200 -6.99 -1.33 -15.80
C ALA A 200 -8.39 -1.58 -15.21
N ARG A 201 -9.45 -1.36 -16.01
CA ARG A 201 -10.85 -1.39 -15.56
C ARG A 201 -11.35 -2.72 -14.98
N ASP A 202 -10.70 -3.84 -15.31
CA ASP A 202 -11.15 -5.19 -14.97
C ASP A 202 -10.41 -5.78 -13.76
N VAL A 203 -9.29 -5.16 -13.34
CA VAL A 203 -8.44 -5.60 -12.23
C VAL A 203 -8.47 -4.60 -11.05
N PRO A 204 -8.16 -5.03 -9.82
CA PRO A 204 -7.97 -4.10 -8.71
C PRO A 204 -6.74 -3.22 -8.88
N VAL A 205 -6.86 -1.96 -8.48
CA VAL A 205 -5.72 -1.02 -8.38
C VAL A 205 -5.66 -0.47 -6.95
N GLN A 206 -4.56 -0.75 -6.25
CA GLN A 206 -4.23 -0.22 -4.93
C GLN A 206 -3.31 0.99 -5.08
N ILE A 207 -3.73 2.13 -4.54
CA ILE A 207 -2.94 3.34 -4.47
C ILE A 207 -2.21 3.38 -3.14
N ALA A 208 -0.89 3.39 -3.20
CA ALA A 208 -0.05 3.34 -2.01
C ALA A 208 0.02 4.67 -1.25
N HIS A 209 0.21 4.57 0.07
CA HIS A 209 0.42 5.72 0.97
C HIS A 209 -0.65 6.81 0.84
N LEU A 210 -1.91 6.43 0.56
CA LEU A 210 -2.99 7.37 0.24
C LEU A 210 -2.59 8.41 -0.83
N ALA A 211 -1.90 7.97 -1.89
CA ALA A 211 -1.34 8.80 -2.97
C ALA A 211 -0.12 9.66 -2.58
N GLY A 212 0.51 9.42 -1.43
CA GLY A 212 1.72 10.11 -0.99
C GLY A 212 3.02 9.38 -1.32
N ALA A 213 4.11 9.83 -0.69
CA ALA A 213 5.43 9.19 -0.70
C ALA A 213 5.85 8.66 0.70
N GLY A 214 4.88 8.51 1.60
CA GLY A 214 5.06 8.30 3.04
C GLY A 214 4.93 9.62 3.83
N GLY A 215 4.33 9.55 5.01
CA GLY A 215 3.78 10.72 5.71
C GLY A 215 2.51 11.26 5.05
N TYR A 216 2.03 12.41 5.54
CA TYR A 216 0.85 13.07 5.00
C TYR A 216 1.02 14.58 5.03
N ASP A 217 1.00 15.21 3.86
CA ASP A 217 1.18 16.65 3.67
C ASP A 217 0.10 17.23 2.74
N SER A 218 0.13 18.54 2.50
CA SER A 218 -0.84 19.23 1.64
C SER A 218 -0.79 18.75 0.18
N THR A 219 0.38 18.36 -0.31
CA THR A 219 0.55 17.80 -1.66
C THR A 219 -0.15 16.44 -1.79
N THR A 220 0.07 15.58 -0.79
CA THR A 220 -0.57 14.26 -0.68
C THR A 220 -2.09 14.42 -0.55
N ASP A 221 -2.57 15.32 0.30
CA ASP A 221 -4.01 15.60 0.43
C ASP A 221 -4.63 16.11 -0.87
N ALA A 222 -3.94 17.00 -1.58
CA ALA A 222 -4.39 17.51 -2.87
C ALA A 222 -4.50 16.40 -3.92
N ALA A 223 -3.52 15.48 -3.98
CA ALA A 223 -3.60 14.29 -4.84
C ALA A 223 -4.76 13.36 -4.43
N LEU A 224 -4.87 13.03 -3.14
CA LEU A 224 -5.92 12.17 -2.60
C LEU A 224 -7.32 12.73 -2.85
N SER A 225 -7.48 14.05 -2.84
CA SER A 225 -8.76 14.73 -3.06
C SER A 225 -9.44 14.33 -4.37
N VAL A 226 -8.67 14.01 -5.42
CA VAL A 226 -9.24 13.54 -6.71
C VAL A 226 -10.02 12.25 -6.53
N PHE A 227 -9.48 11.33 -5.74
CA PHE A 227 -10.10 10.03 -5.50
C PHE A 227 -11.26 10.14 -4.51
N VAL A 228 -11.13 10.98 -3.48
CA VAL A 228 -12.23 11.32 -2.57
C VAL A 228 -13.40 11.93 -3.33
N ASP A 229 -13.14 12.90 -4.22
CA ASP A 229 -14.13 13.50 -5.08
C ASP A 229 -14.80 12.38 -5.89
N ALA A 230 -14.03 11.56 -6.60
CA ALA A 230 -14.55 10.47 -7.42
C ALA A 230 -15.41 9.45 -6.66
N VAL A 231 -15.02 9.08 -5.43
CA VAL A 231 -15.81 8.19 -4.56
C VAL A 231 -17.13 8.86 -4.16
N THR A 232 -17.09 10.14 -3.79
CA THR A 232 -18.27 10.91 -3.35
C THR A 232 -19.33 11.04 -4.45
N ARG A 233 -18.91 11.22 -5.71
CA ARG A 233 -19.81 11.23 -6.89
C ARG A 233 -20.15 9.84 -7.43
N HIS A 234 -19.76 8.77 -6.73
CA HIS A 234 -19.98 7.39 -7.14
C HIS A 234 -19.47 7.08 -8.56
N ASP A 235 -18.30 7.61 -8.93
CA ASP A 235 -17.71 7.37 -10.25
C ASP A 235 -17.47 5.86 -10.45
N PRO A 236 -17.96 5.23 -11.54
CA PRO A 236 -17.84 3.79 -11.71
C PRO A 236 -16.39 3.30 -11.77
N ARG A 237 -15.43 4.18 -12.09
CA ARG A 237 -13.99 3.86 -12.12
C ARG A 237 -13.43 3.57 -10.72
N VAL A 238 -14.06 4.06 -9.65
CA VAL A 238 -13.57 3.81 -8.27
C VAL A 238 -13.93 2.42 -7.74
N ARG A 239 -14.78 1.66 -8.45
CA ARG A 239 -15.33 0.37 -7.97
C ARG A 239 -14.24 -0.62 -7.53
N ARG A 240 -13.10 -0.63 -8.23
CA ARG A 240 -11.96 -1.53 -7.98
C ARG A 240 -10.72 -0.80 -7.42
N LEU A 241 -10.89 0.45 -6.98
CA LEU A 241 -9.83 1.20 -6.30
C LEU A 241 -9.76 0.84 -4.82
N TRP A 242 -8.53 0.64 -4.36
CA TRP A 242 -8.14 0.42 -2.98
C TRP A 242 -7.03 1.39 -2.61
N PHE A 243 -6.84 1.63 -1.32
CA PHE A 243 -5.80 2.53 -0.82
C PHE A 243 -5.13 1.90 0.39
N ASP A 244 -3.80 1.93 0.47
CA ASP A 244 -3.11 1.55 1.70
C ASP A 244 -2.65 2.76 2.51
N VAL A 245 -2.62 2.59 3.83
CA VAL A 245 -2.20 3.60 4.81
C VAL A 245 -0.73 3.46 5.20
N ALA A 246 0.07 2.78 4.39
CA ALA A 246 1.46 2.53 4.76
C ALA A 246 2.18 3.86 4.99
N THR A 247 2.81 3.98 6.16
CA THR A 247 3.62 5.13 6.60
C THR A 247 2.93 6.49 6.64
N VAL A 248 1.61 6.60 6.46
CA VAL A 248 0.91 7.90 6.36
C VAL A 248 0.89 8.71 7.67
N SER A 249 0.97 8.04 8.82
CA SER A 249 1.01 8.67 10.15
C SER A 249 2.43 9.12 10.56
N ARG A 250 3.45 8.80 9.75
CA ARG A 250 4.84 9.15 10.04
C ARG A 250 5.00 10.67 10.11
N ASN A 251 5.52 11.16 11.24
CA ASN A 251 5.73 12.59 11.53
C ASN A 251 4.47 13.47 11.43
N ALA A 252 3.28 12.87 11.45
CA ALA A 252 2.01 13.60 11.33
C ALA A 252 1.77 14.47 12.56
N THR A 253 1.37 15.71 12.34
CA THR A 253 0.83 16.58 13.39
C THR A 253 -0.58 16.11 13.79
N VAL A 254 -1.11 16.66 14.89
CA VAL A 254 -2.49 16.34 15.31
C VAL A 254 -3.51 16.73 14.23
N ASP A 255 -3.26 17.82 13.50
CA ASP A 255 -4.14 18.27 12.44
C ASP A 255 -4.04 17.38 11.20
N ASP A 256 -2.84 16.90 10.86
CA ASP A 256 -2.65 15.90 9.80
C ASP A 256 -3.40 14.61 10.14
N LEU A 257 -3.34 14.13 11.39
CA LEU A 257 -4.07 12.94 11.83
C LEU A 257 -5.59 13.13 11.72
N ARG A 258 -6.12 14.31 12.09
CA ARG A 258 -7.55 14.63 11.93
C ARG A 258 -7.97 14.65 10.47
N LEU A 259 -7.15 15.24 9.61
CA LEU A 259 -7.41 15.28 8.16
C LEU A 259 -7.35 13.88 7.55
N LEU A 260 -6.35 13.07 7.91
CA LEU A 260 -6.25 11.65 7.55
C LEU A 260 -7.52 10.88 7.92
N ALA A 261 -8.01 11.03 9.16
CA ALA A 261 -9.23 10.37 9.61
C ALA A 261 -10.45 10.80 8.78
N LEU A 262 -10.57 12.10 8.48
CA LEU A 262 -11.63 12.63 7.61
C LEU A 262 -11.55 12.01 6.20
N ARG A 263 -10.36 11.94 5.62
CA ARG A 263 -10.15 11.43 4.26
C ARG A 263 -10.42 9.93 4.16
N ILE A 264 -9.99 9.15 5.15
CA ILE A 264 -10.33 7.72 5.26
C ILE A 264 -11.84 7.51 5.29
N ARG A 265 -12.58 8.33 6.05
CA ARG A 265 -14.06 8.28 6.08
C ARG A 265 -14.69 8.63 4.74
N GLN A 266 -14.14 9.63 4.04
CA GLN A 266 -14.62 10.04 2.72
C GLN A 266 -14.35 9.01 1.62
N LEU A 267 -13.23 8.28 1.71
CA LEU A 267 -12.93 7.15 0.82
C LEU A 267 -13.83 5.94 1.11
N GLY A 268 -14.30 5.80 2.35
CA GLY A 268 -14.93 4.59 2.86
C GLY A 268 -13.87 3.65 3.46
N PRO A 269 -13.91 3.34 4.77
CA PRO A 269 -12.98 2.42 5.41
C PRO A 269 -12.91 1.02 4.76
N GLU A 270 -13.96 0.60 4.06
CA GLU A 270 -14.04 -0.66 3.31
C GLU A 270 -13.12 -0.71 2.07
N ARG A 271 -12.57 0.43 1.64
CA ARG A 271 -11.59 0.53 0.53
C ARG A 271 -10.16 0.73 1.02
N VAL A 272 -9.97 0.82 2.33
CA VAL A 272 -8.69 1.16 2.94
C VAL A 272 -8.04 -0.08 3.53
N LEU A 273 -6.76 -0.27 3.24
CA LEU A 273 -5.96 -1.43 3.59
C LEU A 273 -4.83 -1.02 4.53
N PHE A 274 -4.50 -1.87 5.49
CA PHE A 274 -3.29 -1.68 6.29
C PHE A 274 -2.04 -2.07 5.48
N GLY A 275 -0.94 -1.33 5.66
CA GLY A 275 0.39 -1.70 5.16
C GLY A 275 1.49 -1.10 6.04
N SER A 276 2.68 -1.69 6.09
CA SER A 276 3.79 -1.18 6.93
C SER A 276 5.05 -0.71 6.19
N ASP A 277 5.18 -1.02 4.89
CA ASP A 277 6.27 -0.58 4.01
C ASP A 277 7.69 -1.08 4.36
N ALA A 278 7.78 -2.23 5.04
CA ALA A 278 9.01 -2.87 5.54
C ALA A 278 9.89 -2.00 6.47
N PRO A 279 10.57 -2.58 7.49
CA PRO A 279 11.38 -1.80 8.44
C PRO A 279 12.75 -1.39 7.88
N THR A 280 12.75 -0.51 6.88
CA THR A 280 13.95 0.07 6.27
C THR A 280 13.81 1.57 6.08
N GLY A 281 14.91 2.33 5.93
CA GLY A 281 14.84 3.79 5.70
C GLY A 281 14.14 4.57 6.82
N GLY A 282 14.15 4.04 8.04
CA GLY A 282 13.44 4.61 9.20
C GLY A 282 11.94 4.28 9.27
N ASN A 283 11.45 3.38 8.42
CA ASN A 283 10.11 2.81 8.56
C ASN A 283 10.04 1.87 9.77
N LEU A 284 8.84 1.77 10.35
CA LEU A 284 8.56 0.94 11.51
C LEU A 284 8.33 -0.52 11.08
N ALA A 285 8.63 -1.46 11.96
CA ALA A 285 8.23 -2.86 11.78
C ALA A 285 6.68 -2.98 11.88
N PRO A 286 6.08 -4.07 11.36
CA PRO A 286 4.62 -4.17 11.21
C PRO A 286 3.84 -3.96 12.51
N ARG A 287 4.35 -4.45 13.65
CA ARG A 287 3.73 -4.26 14.97
C ARG A 287 3.68 -2.79 15.34
N GLU A 288 4.82 -2.11 15.27
CA GLU A 288 4.97 -0.70 15.62
C GLU A 288 4.21 0.19 14.63
N SER A 289 4.19 -0.17 13.35
CA SER A 289 3.42 0.54 12.33
C SER A 289 1.91 0.45 12.56
N TRP A 290 1.40 -0.70 13.04
CA TRP A 290 -0.01 -0.80 13.44
C TRP A 290 -0.31 0.11 14.62
N VAL A 291 0.54 0.11 15.65
CA VAL A 291 0.40 1.00 16.81
C VAL A 291 0.48 2.47 16.40
N ASP A 292 1.33 2.82 15.45
CA ASP A 292 1.44 4.18 14.93
C ASP A 292 0.17 4.59 14.19
N PHE A 293 -0.38 3.71 13.34
CA PHE A 293 -1.64 3.98 12.63
C PHE A 293 -2.83 4.12 13.59
N LEU A 294 -2.84 3.43 14.73
CA LEU A 294 -3.88 3.58 15.77
C LEU A 294 -3.94 4.99 16.39
N LYS A 295 -2.95 5.87 16.13
CA LYS A 295 -2.99 7.28 16.55
C LYS A 295 -3.95 8.12 15.70
N VAL A 296 -4.30 7.67 14.49
CA VAL A 296 -5.29 8.34 13.65
C VAL A 296 -6.64 8.31 14.39
N PRO A 297 -7.39 9.43 14.54
CA PRO A 297 -8.63 9.49 15.32
C PRO A 297 -9.82 8.84 14.60
N LEU A 298 -9.67 7.56 14.27
CA LEU A 298 -10.73 6.65 13.83
C LEU A 298 -11.36 5.95 15.04
N THR A 299 -12.59 5.52 14.87
CA THR A 299 -13.30 4.68 15.84
C THR A 299 -12.75 3.26 15.81
N GLN A 300 -12.99 2.51 16.88
CA GLN A 300 -12.64 1.09 16.94
C GLN A 300 -13.27 0.27 15.80
N ALA A 301 -14.51 0.58 15.41
CA ALA A 301 -15.19 -0.09 14.30
C ALA A 301 -14.55 0.21 12.93
N GLU A 302 -14.10 1.45 12.72
CA GLU A 302 -13.36 1.84 11.51
C GLU A 302 -12.03 1.10 11.42
N PHE A 303 -11.26 1.04 12.52
CA PHE A 303 -10.03 0.25 12.58
C PHE A 303 -10.28 -1.24 12.34
N GLN A 304 -11.32 -1.82 12.96
CA GLN A 304 -11.67 -3.22 12.76
C GLN A 304 -12.06 -3.52 11.30
N THR A 305 -12.74 -2.60 10.64
CA THR A 305 -13.05 -2.70 9.21
C THR A 305 -11.77 -2.76 8.38
N ILE A 306 -10.87 -1.77 8.55
CA ILE A 306 -9.59 -1.71 7.83
C ILE A 306 -8.72 -2.95 8.10
N ALA A 307 -8.64 -3.38 9.37
CA ALA A 307 -7.87 -4.55 9.78
C ALA A 307 -8.40 -5.87 9.19
N SER A 308 -9.69 -5.94 8.85
CA SER A 308 -10.34 -7.15 8.34
C SER A 308 -10.57 -7.16 6.83
N ASN A 309 -10.31 -6.05 6.14
CA ASN A 309 -10.46 -5.97 4.68
C ASN A 309 -9.58 -7.00 3.96
N VAL A 310 -10.21 -7.76 3.05
CA VAL A 310 -9.55 -8.71 2.16
C VAL A 310 -9.69 -8.24 0.71
N ALA A 311 -8.64 -7.63 0.15
CA ALA A 311 -8.64 -7.18 -1.23
C ALA A 311 -8.76 -8.39 -2.19
N PRO A 312 -9.35 -8.23 -3.39
CA PRO A 312 -9.66 -9.38 -4.26
C PRO A 312 -8.44 -10.21 -4.68
N TYR A 313 -7.27 -9.59 -4.82
CA TYR A 313 -6.02 -10.30 -5.14
C TYR A 313 -5.36 -10.96 -3.93
N MET A 314 -5.98 -10.99 -2.76
CA MET A 314 -5.55 -11.74 -1.55
C MET A 314 -6.57 -12.81 -1.12
N GLN A 315 -7.61 -13.01 -1.91
CA GLN A 315 -8.55 -14.12 -1.73
C GLN A 315 -7.90 -15.45 -2.15
#